data_AF-A0AA38PU67-F1
#
_entry.id   AF-A0AA38PU67-F1
#
_cell.length_a   1.000
_cell.length_b   1.000
_cell.length_c   1.000
_cell.angle_alpha   90.00
_cell.angle_beta   90.00
_cell.angle_gamma   90.00
#
_symmetry.space_group_name_H-M   'P 1'
#
loop_
_entity.id
_entity.type
_entity.pdbx_description
1 polymer ?
#
loop_
_entity_poly.entity_id
_entity_poly.type
_entity_poly.pdbx_seq_one_letter_code
_entity_poly.pdbx_strand_id
1 'polypeptide(L)'
;MITSPYVHDEYKEYVNGDAPSSSFSFPVRYVNLKVLSHIAVQSQELPRGTHVTGGIPYPGGFMGKDIVSQFLVQRELLINHGVSTSNR
;
A
#
# COMPACT_ATOMS: atom_id res chain seq x y z
N MET A 1 -11.45 42.91 -9.56
CA MET A 1 -11.03 42.41 -8.23
C MET A 1 -11.51 40.96 -8.16
N ILE A 2 -10.72 39.89 -8.01
CA ILE A 2 -9.45 39.64 -7.31
C ILE A 2 -8.63 38.63 -8.14
N THR A 3 -7.31 38.83 -8.18
CA THR A 3 -6.24 37.95 -8.67
C THR A 3 -6.01 36.75 -7.75
N SER A 4 -5.71 35.57 -8.32
CA SER A 4 -4.80 34.61 -7.69
C SER A 4 -3.80 34.08 -8.72
N PRO A 5 -2.50 34.37 -8.57
CA PRO A 5 -1.45 33.94 -9.47
C PRO A 5 -0.78 32.68 -8.89
N TYR A 6 -0.97 31.54 -9.55
CA TYR A 6 0.00 30.45 -9.44
C TYR A 6 0.16 29.83 -10.82
N VAL A 7 1.04 30.47 -11.58
CA VAL A 7 1.57 29.96 -12.84
C VAL A 7 2.50 28.81 -12.46
N HIS A 8 2.28 27.63 -13.03
CA HIS A 8 3.17 26.48 -12.94
C HIS A 8 4.46 26.75 -13.74
N ASP A 9 5.29 27.67 -13.25
CA ASP A 9 6.62 27.97 -13.78
C ASP A 9 7.68 27.43 -12.82
N GLU A 10 7.79 26.11 -12.67
CA GLU A 10 9.02 25.53 -12.10
C GLU A 10 9.21 24.05 -12.48
N TYR A 11 9.40 23.79 -13.77
CA TYR A 11 10.24 22.68 -14.23
C TYR A 11 11.34 23.27 -15.11
N LYS A 12 12.21 24.07 -14.51
CA LYS A 12 13.49 24.40 -15.14
C LYS A 12 14.43 23.21 -14.99
N GLU A 13 14.51 22.47 -16.10
CA GLU A 13 15.75 21.93 -16.68
C GLU A 13 17.00 22.06 -15.79
N TYR A 14 17.34 21.00 -15.06
CA TYR A 14 18.72 20.75 -14.62
C TYR A 14 19.31 19.66 -15.52
N VAL A 15 19.68 20.03 -16.75
CA VAL A 15 20.62 19.25 -17.55
C VAL A 15 22.02 19.58 -17.05
N ASN A 16 22.42 18.94 -15.95
CA ASN A 16 23.82 18.86 -15.54
C ASN A 16 24.30 17.43 -15.82
N GLY A 17 25.26 17.34 -16.73
CA GLY A 17 25.64 16.13 -17.45
C GLY A 17 26.47 15.13 -16.66
N ASP A 18 25.85 14.43 -15.71
CA ASP A 18 26.28 13.13 -15.17
C ASP A 18 25.06 12.38 -14.60
N ALA A 19 24.01 12.21 -15.40
CA ALA A 19 22.89 11.35 -15.02
C ALA A 19 23.43 9.91 -14.86
N PRO A 20 23.37 9.28 -13.67
CA PRO A 20 23.66 7.87 -13.58
C PRO A 20 22.68 7.14 -14.50
N SER A 21 23.19 6.57 -15.59
CA SER A 21 22.45 5.68 -16.49
C SER A 21 22.17 4.34 -15.81
N SER A 22 21.98 4.33 -14.49
CA SER A 22 21.27 3.24 -13.84
C SER A 22 19.87 3.30 -14.42
N SER A 23 19.61 2.46 -15.42
CA SER A 23 18.31 1.85 -15.62
C SER A 23 17.86 1.37 -14.25
N PHE A 24 17.23 2.26 -13.49
CA PHE A 24 16.61 1.93 -12.23
C PHE A 24 15.33 1.23 -12.65
N SER A 25 15.52 -0.02 -13.08
CA SER A 25 14.46 -0.98 -13.26
C SER A 25 13.86 -1.11 -11.88
N PHE A 26 12.86 -0.28 -11.58
CA PHE A 26 12.03 -0.48 -10.42
C PHE A 26 11.54 -1.92 -10.56
N PRO A 27 11.89 -2.81 -9.61
CA PRO A 27 11.47 -4.19 -9.72
C PRO A 27 9.95 -4.18 -9.79
N VAL A 28 9.41 -4.59 -10.95
CA VAL A 28 7.98 -4.67 -11.18
C VAL A 28 7.50 -5.80 -10.27
N ARG A 29 7.10 -5.45 -9.05
CA ARG A 29 6.62 -6.45 -8.10
C ARG A 29 5.34 -7.03 -8.69
N TYR A 30 5.38 -8.30 -9.05
CA TYR A 30 4.22 -8.99 -9.60
C TYR A 30 3.12 -9.00 -8.54
N VAL A 31 2.02 -8.29 -8.81
CA VAL A 31 0.84 -8.33 -7.93
C VAL A 31 -0.03 -9.51 -8.36
N ASN A 32 -0.10 -10.54 -7.52
CA ASN A 32 -0.98 -11.67 -7.77
C ASN A 32 -2.43 -11.29 -7.45
N LEU A 33 -3.19 -10.91 -8.48
CA LEU A 33 -4.59 -10.49 -8.35
C LEU A 33 -5.52 -11.59 -7.81
N LYS A 34 -5.20 -12.87 -8.03
CA LYS A 34 -6.00 -13.99 -7.50
C LYS A 34 -5.89 -14.10 -5.98
N VAL A 35 -4.69 -13.91 -5.45
CA VAL A 35 -4.46 -13.90 -3.99
C VAL A 35 -5.10 -12.66 -3.38
N LEU A 36 -4.97 -11.50 -4.03
CA LEU A 36 -5.59 -10.26 -3.58
C LEU A 36 -7.12 -10.35 -3.54
N SER A 37 -7.76 -10.90 -4.57
CA SER A 37 -9.22 -11.04 -4.59
C SER A 37 -9.70 -12.00 -3.50
N HIS A 38 -8.97 -13.07 -3.23
CA HIS A 38 -9.30 -14.01 -2.18
C HIS A 38 -9.17 -13.37 -0.77
N ILE A 39 -8.10 -12.59 -0.53
CA ILE A 39 -7.94 -11.81 0.71
C ILE A 39 -9.04 -10.76 0.84
N ALA A 40 -9.44 -10.10 -0.25
CA ALA A 40 -10.50 -9.10 -0.23
C ALA A 40 -11.85 -9.70 0.20
N VAL A 41 -12.16 -10.92 -0.23
CA VAL A 41 -13.34 -11.67 0.21
C VAL A 41 -13.21 -12.03 1.69
N GLN A 42 -12.07 -12.57 2.12
CA GLN A 42 -11.85 -12.92 3.52
C GLN A 42 -11.91 -11.69 4.44
N SER A 43 -11.50 -10.52 3.96
CA SER A 43 -11.57 -9.24 4.68
C SER A 43 -13.01 -8.77 4.96
N GLN A 44 -14.02 -9.33 4.29
CA GLN A 44 -15.43 -9.06 4.61
C GLN A 44 -15.83 -9.62 5.97
N GLU A 45 -15.17 -10.68 6.43
CA GLU A 45 -15.44 -11.35 7.73
C GLU A 45 -14.76 -10.67 8.92
N LEU A 46 -14.00 -9.59 8.69
CA LEU A 46 -13.37 -8.86 9.78
C LEU A 46 -14.41 -8.20 10.69
N PRO A 47 -14.17 -8.11 12.01
CA PRO A 47 -15.04 -7.38 12.92
C PRO A 47 -15.14 -5.92 12.48
N ARG A 48 -16.34 -5.51 12.07
CA ARG A 48 -16.60 -4.13 11.64
C ARG A 48 -17.21 -3.35 12.79
N GLY A 49 -16.63 -2.20 13.07
CA GLY A 49 -17.12 -1.29 14.10
C GLY A 49 -17.00 0.15 13.64
N THR A 50 -17.48 1.07 14.47
CA THR A 50 -17.14 2.48 14.30
C THR A 50 -15.77 2.72 14.90
N HIS A 51 -14.79 2.97 14.04
CA HIS A 51 -13.44 3.33 14.48
C HIS A 51 -13.30 4.85 14.51
N VAL A 52 -12.81 5.40 15.62
CA VAL A 52 -12.55 6.83 15.73
C VAL A 52 -11.06 7.06 15.56
N THR A 53 -10.67 7.93 14.62
CA THR A 53 -9.29 8.38 14.45
C THR A 53 -9.28 9.90 14.35
N GLY A 54 -8.49 10.56 15.19
CA GLY A 54 -8.47 12.03 15.25
C GLY A 54 -9.82 12.66 15.57
N GLY A 55 -10.72 11.94 16.25
CA GLY A 55 -12.08 12.40 16.55
C GLY A 55 -13.09 12.19 15.41
N ILE A 56 -12.67 11.67 14.26
CA ILE A 56 -13.55 11.37 13.11
C ILE A 56 -14.00 9.90 13.20
N PRO A 57 -15.31 9.61 13.25
CA PRO A 57 -15.83 8.26 13.23
C PRO A 57 -15.89 7.69 11.80
N TYR A 58 -15.37 6.47 11.64
CA TYR A 58 -15.42 5.68 10.42
C TYR A 58 -16.35 4.48 10.65
N PRO A 59 -17.65 4.60 10.29
CA PRO A 59 -18.60 3.51 10.44
C PRO A 59 -18.25 2.35 9.51
N GLY A 60 -18.35 1.12 10.01
CA GLY A 60 -18.01 -0.09 9.24
C GLY A 60 -16.51 -0.25 8.95
N GLY A 61 -15.67 0.49 9.67
CA GLY A 61 -14.22 0.37 9.61
C GLY A 61 -13.74 -0.91 10.31
N PHE A 62 -12.48 -1.23 10.07
CA PHE A 62 -11.74 -2.31 10.72
C PHE A 62 -10.34 -1.79 11.08
N MET A 63 -9.63 -2.45 12.00
CA MET A 63 -8.26 -2.05 12.31
C MET A 63 -7.25 -2.75 11.40
N GLY A 64 -6.13 -2.08 11.13
CA GLY A 64 -5.01 -2.67 10.39
C GLY A 64 -4.51 -3.99 11.00
N LYS A 65 -4.59 -4.15 12.34
CA LYS A 65 -4.23 -5.42 12.98
C LYS A 65 -5.14 -6.59 12.57
N ASP A 66 -6.40 -6.32 12.24
CA ASP A 66 -7.39 -7.35 11.92
C ASP A 66 -7.17 -7.88 10.50
N ILE A 67 -6.73 -7.03 9.57
CA ILE A 67 -6.37 -7.47 8.21
C ILE A 67 -5.01 -8.17 8.18
N VAL A 68 -4.03 -7.71 8.98
CA VAL A 68 -2.70 -8.34 9.06
C VAL A 68 -2.75 -9.69 9.79
N SER A 69 -3.73 -9.92 10.67
CA SER A 69 -3.90 -11.19 11.37
C SER A 69 -4.52 -12.30 10.51
N GLN A 70 -4.99 -12.00 9.29
CA GLN A 70 -5.53 -13.02 8.40
C GLN A 70 -4.45 -13.99 7.95
N PHE A 71 -4.75 -15.29 8.02
CA PHE A 71 -3.81 -16.37 7.73
C PHE A 71 -3.11 -16.22 6.37
N LEU A 72 -3.85 -15.80 5.33
CA LEU A 72 -3.29 -15.65 3.99
C LEU A 72 -2.28 -14.50 3.91
N VAL A 73 -2.57 -13.38 4.57
CA VAL A 73 -1.67 -12.22 4.63
C VAL A 73 -0.41 -12.59 5.40
N GLN A 74 -0.54 -13.27 6.54
CA GLN A 74 0.60 -13.75 7.32
C GLN A 74 1.44 -14.75 6.53
N ARG A 75 0.81 -15.76 5.90
CA ARG A 75 1.50 -16.77 5.10
C ARG A 75 2.29 -16.13 3.96
N GLU A 76 1.70 -15.23 3.20
CA GLU A 76 2.38 -14.52 2.10
C GLU A 76 3.52 -13.64 2.62
N LEU A 77 3.33 -12.94 3.75
CA LEU A 77 4.41 -12.17 4.39
C LEU A 77 5.57 -13.08 4.81
N LEU A 78 5.28 -14.20 5.48
CA LEU A 78 6.30 -15.15 5.92
C LEU A 78 7.10 -15.71 4.72
N ILE A 79 6.40 -16.12 3.65
CA ILE A 79 7.03 -16.63 2.42
C ILE A 79 7.93 -15.56 1.78
N ASN A 80 7.43 -14.32 1.63
CA ASN A 80 8.18 -13.23 1.00
C ASN A 80 9.39 -12.77 1.84
N HIS A 81 9.34 -12.94 3.16
CA HIS A 81 10.44 -12.61 4.08
C HIS A 81 11.39 -13.79 4.36
N GLY A 82 11.27 -14.91 3.62
CA GLY A 82 12.17 -16.06 3.75
C GLY A 82 11.97 -16.86 5.05
N VAL A 83 10.86 -16.65 5.76
CA VAL A 83 10.51 -17.42 6.95
C VAL A 83 9.83 -18.71 6.49
N SER A 84 10.45 -19.85 6.81
CA SER A 84 9.88 -21.17 6.50
C SER A 84 8.54 -21.33 7.20
N THR A 85 7.46 -21.43 6.42
CA THR A 85 6.09 -21.72 6.91
C THR A 85 5.87 -23.21 7.17
N SER A 86 6.92 -24.04 7.10
CA SER A 86 6.87 -25.45 7.47
C SER A 86 6.91 -25.59 8.99
N ASN A 87 5.76 -25.41 9.64
CA ASN A 87 5.52 -25.97 10.97
C ASN A 87 4.47 -27.08 10.79
N ARG A 88 4.92 -28.32 10.94
CA ARG A 88 4.17 -29.57 10.73
C ARG A 88 3.77 -30.13 12.09
#